data_AF-Q5I1D3-F1
#
_entry.id   AF-Q5I1D3-F1
#
_cell.length_a   1.000
_cell.length_b   1.000
_cell.length_c   1.000
_cell.angle_alpha   90.00
_cell.angle_beta   90.00
_cell.angle_gamma   90.00
#
_symmetry.space_group_name_H-M   'P 1'
#
loop_
_entity.id
_entity.type
_entity.pdbx_description
1 polymer ?
#
loop_
_entity_poly.entity_id
_entity_poly.type
_entity_poly.pdbx_seq_one_letter_code
_entity_poly.pdbx_strand_id
1 'polypeptide(L)'
;MFLGFDGTLFDYFNGYEDLKNKKVRFVGQAKQRIQEDYLRILRYFRFYGKIVDKPGDHDPETLEAIAENAKGLAGISGERIWVELKKILTGNHVNHLIHLMYDLDVAPYIGLPANASLEEFNKVSKNVEGFSPKPMTLLTSLFRVTGMMSQNLDLRLKISKEEKDLGLFIVHNRNDLI
;
A
#
# COMPACT_ATOMS: atom_id res chain seq x y z
N MET A 1 15.61 -8.04 -14.97
CA MET A 1 15.45 -8.24 -16.42
C MET A 1 15.88 -6.99 -17.15
N PHE A 2 16.49 -7.14 -18.32
CA PHE A 2 16.77 -6.06 -19.27
C PHE A 2 16.24 -6.47 -20.63
N LEU A 3 15.85 -5.50 -21.46
CA LEU A 3 15.37 -5.75 -22.82
C LEU A 3 16.29 -5.02 -23.80
N GLY A 4 16.90 -5.76 -24.72
CA GLY A 4 17.62 -5.18 -25.85
C GLY A 4 16.67 -4.46 -26.80
N PHE A 5 17.18 -3.51 -27.59
CA PHE A 5 16.37 -2.79 -28.58
C PHE A 5 15.80 -3.70 -29.68
N ASP A 6 16.38 -4.88 -29.86
CA ASP A 6 15.94 -5.96 -30.73
C ASP A 6 14.82 -6.83 -30.12
N GLY A 7 14.46 -6.61 -28.86
CA GLY A 7 13.50 -7.40 -28.12
C GLY A 7 14.10 -8.60 -27.38
N THR A 8 15.43 -8.78 -27.38
CA THR A 8 16.07 -9.86 -26.62
C THR A 8 15.93 -9.60 -25.11
N LEU A 9 15.33 -10.56 -24.40
CA LEU A 9 15.13 -10.50 -22.95
C LEU A 9 16.31 -11.12 -22.20
N PHE A 10 16.97 -10.34 -21.35
CA PHE A 10 18.02 -10.81 -20.45
C PHE A 10 17.46 -10.97 -19.04
N ASP A 11 17.40 -12.21 -18.56
CA ASP A 11 16.87 -12.56 -17.24
C ASP A 11 17.86 -13.38 -16.42
N TYR A 12 18.45 -12.75 -15.40
CA TYR A 12 19.46 -13.35 -14.53
C TYR A 12 18.87 -13.99 -13.26
N PHE A 13 17.58 -13.76 -12.99
CA PHE A 13 16.96 -14.11 -11.70
C PHE A 13 15.56 -14.71 -11.86
N ASN A 14 15.28 -15.33 -13.01
CA ASN A 14 14.01 -16.01 -13.29
C ASN A 14 12.76 -15.10 -13.18
N GLY A 15 12.93 -13.79 -13.42
CA GLY A 15 11.86 -12.80 -13.34
C GLY A 15 10.77 -12.97 -14.40
N TYR A 16 11.07 -13.57 -15.56
CA TYR A 16 10.07 -13.84 -16.59
C TYR A 16 9.09 -14.93 -16.15
N GLU A 17 9.61 -16.02 -15.60
CA GLU A 17 8.79 -17.11 -15.09
C GLU A 17 8.06 -16.70 -13.81
N ASP A 18 8.68 -15.96 -12.91
CA ASP A 18 7.98 -15.39 -11.75
C ASP A 18 6.83 -14.46 -12.20
N LEU A 19 7.04 -13.62 -13.21
CA LEU A 19 6.00 -12.75 -13.76
C LEU A 19 4.84 -13.55 -14.36
N LYS A 20 5.12 -14.61 -15.13
CA LYS A 20 4.10 -15.51 -15.68
C LYS A 20 3.32 -16.23 -14.59
N ASN A 21 4.00 -16.67 -13.54
CA ASN A 21 3.42 -17.38 -12.40
C ASN A 21 2.84 -16.44 -11.33
N LYS A 22 2.78 -15.13 -11.61
CA LYS A 22 2.29 -14.06 -10.72
C LYS A 22 2.96 -14.06 -9.34
N LYS A 23 4.26 -14.36 -9.28
CA LYS A 23 5.06 -14.37 -8.05
C LYS A 23 5.81 -13.06 -7.88
N VAL A 24 5.65 -12.44 -6.72
CA VAL A 24 6.49 -11.30 -6.30
C VAL A 24 7.53 -11.82 -5.33
N ARG A 25 8.77 -11.92 -5.80
CA ARG A 25 9.92 -12.41 -5.03
C ARG A 25 11.05 -11.40 -5.02
N PHE A 26 11.84 -11.45 -3.95
CA PHE A 26 13.07 -10.69 -3.86
C PHE A 26 14.20 -11.40 -4.61
N VAL A 27 15.12 -10.62 -5.17
CA VAL A 27 16.40 -11.17 -5.62
C VAL A 27 17.28 -11.39 -4.39
N GLY A 28 17.56 -12.64 -4.05
CA GLY A 28 18.22 -13.03 -2.79
C GLY A 28 17.23 -13.09 -1.61
N GLN A 29 17.73 -12.98 -0.39
CA GLN A 29 16.91 -13.13 0.83
C GLN A 29 16.05 -11.89 1.11
N ALA A 30 14.74 -12.08 1.28
CA ALA A 30 13.78 -10.99 1.51
C ALA A 30 14.17 -10.08 2.68
N LYS A 31 14.57 -10.67 3.82
CA LYS A 31 15.00 -9.93 5.02
C LYS A 31 16.17 -8.98 4.74
N GLN A 32 17.24 -9.47 4.12
CA GLN A 32 18.40 -8.66 3.76
C GLN A 32 17.99 -7.51 2.83
N ARG A 33 17.20 -7.81 1.81
CA ARG A 33 16.75 -6.78 0.86
C ARG A 33 15.87 -5.74 1.54
N ILE A 34 14.97 -6.11 2.45
CA ILE A 34 14.14 -5.16 3.17
C ILE A 34 14.98 -4.25 4.07
N GLN A 35 15.99 -4.79 4.76
CA GLN A 35 16.86 -4.02 5.65
C GLN A 35 17.74 -3.00 4.91
N GLU A 36 18.08 -3.25 3.63
CA GLU A 36 18.76 -2.27 2.78
C GLU A 36 17.89 -1.02 2.49
N ASP A 37 16.57 -1.20 2.35
CA ASP A 37 15.60 -0.11 2.14
C ASP A 37 14.20 -0.57 2.51
N TYR A 38 13.73 -0.16 3.70
CA TYR A 38 12.42 -0.59 4.23
C TYR A 38 11.24 -0.18 3.33
N LEU A 39 11.40 0.81 2.44
CA LEU A 39 10.36 1.14 1.45
C LEU A 39 10.02 -0.04 0.52
N ARG A 40 10.91 -1.04 0.41
CA ARG A 40 10.67 -2.27 -0.34
C ARG A 40 9.47 -3.07 0.18
N ILE A 41 9.09 -2.91 1.46
CA ILE A 41 7.85 -3.47 2.00
C ILE A 41 6.63 -2.93 1.23
N LEU A 42 6.52 -1.62 1.05
CA LEU A 42 5.41 -1.03 0.28
C LEU A 42 5.48 -1.37 -1.20
N ARG A 43 6.69 -1.48 -1.76
CA ARG A 43 6.87 -1.90 -3.15
C ARG A 43 6.41 -3.35 -3.37
N TYR A 44 6.61 -4.25 -2.41
CA TYR A 44 6.08 -5.61 -2.44
C TYR A 44 4.56 -5.59 -2.60
N PHE A 45 3.84 -4.90 -1.71
CA PHE A 45 2.37 -4.79 -1.78
C PHE A 45 1.90 -4.20 -3.12
N ARG A 46 2.55 -3.11 -3.57
CA ARG A 46 2.22 -2.48 -4.86
C ARG A 46 2.37 -3.44 -6.03
N PHE A 47 3.51 -4.15 -6.12
CA PHE A 47 3.75 -5.06 -7.23
C PHE A 47 2.86 -6.29 -7.14
N TYR A 48 2.55 -6.77 -5.94
CA TYR A 48 1.59 -7.87 -5.72
C TYR A 48 0.23 -7.50 -6.31
N GLY A 49 -0.32 -6.35 -5.91
CA GLY A 49 -1.58 -5.85 -6.48
C GLY A 49 -1.53 -5.66 -8.00
N LYS A 50 -0.36 -5.33 -8.55
CA LYS A 50 -0.23 -5.08 -9.99
C LYS A 50 -0.22 -6.34 -10.86
N ILE A 51 0.34 -7.46 -10.38
CA ILE A 51 0.54 -8.65 -11.23
C ILE A 51 -0.36 -9.82 -10.87
N VAL A 52 -0.83 -9.91 -9.62
CA VAL A 52 -1.64 -11.04 -9.15
C VAL A 52 -3.08 -10.91 -9.65
N ASP A 53 -3.65 -12.01 -10.14
CA ASP A 53 -5.05 -12.03 -10.61
C ASP A 53 -6.02 -12.35 -9.47
N LYS A 54 -5.68 -13.35 -8.64
CA LYS A 54 -6.43 -13.74 -7.44
C LYS A 54 -5.53 -13.64 -6.21
N PRO A 55 -5.80 -12.73 -5.25
CA PRO A 55 -4.98 -12.57 -4.06
C PRO A 55 -5.14 -13.75 -3.08
N GLY A 56 -4.14 -13.93 -2.22
CA GLY A 56 -4.17 -14.86 -1.08
C GLY A 56 -2.96 -15.78 -1.00
N ASP A 57 -2.28 -16.03 -2.12
CA ASP A 57 -1.04 -16.81 -2.14
C ASP A 57 0.16 -15.87 -1.99
N HIS A 58 0.81 -15.94 -0.83
CA HIS A 58 2.01 -15.18 -0.48
C HIS A 58 3.10 -16.15 -0.01
N ASP A 59 4.35 -15.80 -0.31
CA ASP A 59 5.51 -16.52 0.22
C ASP A 59 5.63 -16.27 1.74
N PRO A 60 5.52 -17.31 2.59
CA PRO A 60 5.57 -17.15 4.05
C PRO A 60 6.85 -16.46 4.54
N GLU A 61 8.01 -16.76 3.95
CA GLU A 61 9.29 -16.14 4.34
C GLU A 61 9.29 -14.63 4.04
N THR A 62 8.61 -14.23 2.97
CA THR A 62 8.46 -12.81 2.64
C THR A 62 7.53 -12.10 3.61
N LEU A 63 6.43 -12.74 4.01
CA LEU A 63 5.51 -12.15 5.00
C LEU A 63 6.17 -12.02 6.37
N GLU A 64 6.91 -13.05 6.81
CA GLU A 64 7.70 -13.02 8.03
C GLU A 64 8.73 -11.89 7.99
N ALA A 65 9.51 -11.78 6.91
CA ALA A 65 10.47 -10.70 6.75
C ALA A 65 9.82 -9.31 6.75
N ILE A 66 8.60 -9.16 6.20
CA ILE A 66 7.85 -7.91 6.26
C ILE A 66 7.44 -7.60 7.71
N ALA A 67 6.82 -8.55 8.41
CA ALA A 67 6.34 -8.36 9.78
C ALA A 67 7.49 -8.01 10.74
N GLU A 68 8.61 -8.75 10.69
CA GLU A 68 9.78 -8.51 11.54
C GLU A 68 10.43 -7.14 11.31
N ASN A 69 10.31 -6.59 10.11
CA ASN A 69 10.99 -5.35 9.70
C ASN A 69 10.03 -4.17 9.49
N ALA A 70 8.73 -4.32 9.78
CA ALA A 70 7.71 -3.29 9.58
C ALA A 70 8.06 -1.98 10.28
N LYS A 71 8.59 -2.07 11.52
CA LYS A 71 9.04 -0.91 12.31
C LYS A 71 10.10 -0.05 11.60
N GLY A 72 10.90 -0.63 10.72
CA GLY A 72 11.89 0.11 9.93
C GLY A 72 11.28 1.17 9.02
N LEU A 73 10.01 1.03 8.63
CA LEU A 73 9.28 2.06 7.88
C LEU A 73 9.16 3.38 8.64
N ALA A 74 9.23 3.38 9.97
CA ALA A 74 9.24 4.61 10.77
C ALA A 74 10.44 5.52 10.43
N GLY A 75 11.54 4.95 9.94
CA GLY A 75 12.72 5.68 9.49
C GLY A 75 12.64 6.19 8.04
N ILE A 76 11.61 5.83 7.28
CA ILE A 76 11.43 6.26 5.88
C ILE A 76 10.65 7.57 5.82
N SER A 77 11.10 8.49 4.97
CA SER A 77 10.45 9.78 4.77
C SER A 77 8.98 9.63 4.35
N GLY A 78 8.15 10.56 4.82
CA GLY A 78 6.71 10.57 4.55
C GLY A 78 6.37 10.62 3.07
N GLU A 79 7.12 11.41 2.30
CA GLU A 79 6.93 11.60 0.87
C GLU A 79 7.17 10.30 0.11
N ARG A 80 8.23 9.55 0.46
CA ARG A 80 8.54 8.26 -0.16
C ARG A 80 7.46 7.23 0.12
N ILE A 81 6.97 7.18 1.35
CA ILE A 81 5.84 6.31 1.72
C ILE A 81 4.59 6.71 0.95
N TRP A 82 4.27 8.01 0.91
CA TRP A 82 3.05 8.50 0.28
C TRP A 82 3.01 8.21 -1.22
N VAL A 83 4.14 8.33 -1.91
CA VAL A 83 4.25 7.96 -3.34
C VAL A 83 3.90 6.50 -3.59
N GLU A 84 4.34 5.58 -2.72
CA GLU A 84 4.03 4.15 -2.85
C GLU A 84 2.59 3.85 -2.42
N LEU A 85 2.14 4.41 -1.29
CA LEU A 85 0.79 4.21 -0.76
C LEU A 85 -0.29 4.68 -1.74
N LYS A 86 -0.09 5.83 -2.41
CA LYS A 86 -1.02 6.29 -3.47
C LYS A 86 -1.20 5.27 -4.58
N LYS A 87 -0.10 4.66 -5.03
CA LYS A 87 -0.13 3.65 -6.11
C LYS A 87 -0.84 2.37 -5.67
N ILE A 88 -0.78 2.04 -4.39
CA ILE A 88 -1.51 0.90 -3.81
C ILE A 88 -3.00 1.24 -3.72
N LEU A 89 -3.34 2.44 -3.23
CA LEU A 89 -4.71 2.90 -3.07
C LEU A 89 -5.48 2.99 -4.39
N THR A 90 -4.81 3.33 -5.48
CA THR A 90 -5.42 3.37 -6.83
C THR A 90 -5.12 2.13 -7.67
N GLY A 91 -4.55 1.08 -7.05
CA GLY A 91 -4.18 -0.16 -7.71
C GLY A 91 -5.25 -1.24 -7.57
N ASN A 92 -5.03 -2.38 -8.23
CA ASN A 92 -5.89 -3.55 -8.06
C ASN A 92 -5.67 -4.17 -6.67
N HIS A 93 -6.67 -4.91 -6.20
CA HIS A 93 -6.62 -5.65 -4.92
C HIS A 93 -6.35 -4.77 -3.69
N VAL A 94 -6.65 -3.47 -3.77
CA VAL A 94 -6.45 -2.51 -2.68
C VAL A 94 -7.12 -2.98 -1.38
N ASN A 95 -8.28 -3.65 -1.49
CA ASN A 95 -8.97 -4.21 -0.34
C ASN A 95 -8.08 -5.22 0.41
N HIS A 96 -7.66 -6.28 -0.28
CA HIS A 96 -6.75 -7.31 0.22
C HIS A 96 -5.46 -6.73 0.80
N LEU A 97 -4.83 -5.81 0.07
CA LEU A 97 -3.53 -5.25 0.47
C LEU A 97 -3.60 -4.39 1.72
N ILE A 98 -4.67 -3.60 1.90
CA ILE A 98 -4.83 -2.82 3.12
C ILE A 98 -5.07 -3.74 4.32
N HIS A 99 -5.93 -4.76 4.21
CA HIS A 99 -6.09 -5.77 5.28
C HIS A 99 -4.75 -6.41 5.66
N LEU A 100 -3.99 -6.86 4.67
CA LEU A 100 -2.70 -7.50 4.91
C LEU A 100 -1.67 -6.56 5.58
N MET A 101 -1.72 -5.25 5.31
CA MET A 101 -0.89 -4.27 6.03
C MET A 101 -1.28 -4.12 7.50
N TYR A 102 -2.55 -4.28 7.85
CA TYR A 102 -2.98 -4.29 9.25
C TYR A 102 -2.59 -5.61 9.92
N ASP A 103 -2.78 -6.75 9.25
CA ASP A 103 -2.42 -8.07 9.78
C ASP A 103 -0.92 -8.20 10.08
N LEU A 104 -0.07 -7.54 9.28
CA LEU A 104 1.39 -7.55 9.42
C LEU A 104 1.94 -6.36 10.25
N ASP A 105 1.07 -5.61 10.93
CA ASP A 105 1.42 -4.43 11.72
C ASP A 105 2.22 -3.35 10.96
N VAL A 106 2.02 -3.23 9.64
CA VAL A 106 2.67 -2.21 8.80
C VAL A 106 1.99 -0.86 8.96
N ALA A 107 0.67 -0.86 9.12
CA ALA A 107 -0.19 0.33 9.13
C ALA A 107 0.30 1.46 10.08
N PRO A 108 0.67 1.20 11.35
CA PRO A 108 1.09 2.25 12.28
C PRO A 108 2.34 3.02 11.83
N TYR A 109 3.26 2.35 11.12
CA TYR A 109 4.55 2.95 10.73
C TYR A 109 4.46 3.84 9.49
N ILE A 110 3.35 3.76 8.75
CA ILE A 110 3.09 4.49 7.51
C ILE A 110 1.99 5.56 7.66
N GLY A 111 1.62 5.91 8.89
CA GLY A 111 0.66 6.99 9.17
C GLY A 111 -0.81 6.59 9.09
N LEU A 112 -1.11 5.30 8.99
CA LEU A 112 -2.48 4.81 9.09
C LEU A 112 -2.91 4.68 10.57
N PRO A 113 -4.19 4.89 10.89
CA PRO A 113 -4.67 4.79 12.26
C PRO A 113 -4.70 3.34 12.72
N ALA A 114 -4.12 3.02 13.89
CA ALA A 114 -4.16 1.66 14.45
C ALA A 114 -5.60 1.15 14.65
N ASN A 115 -6.52 2.02 15.07
CA ASN A 115 -7.94 1.70 15.30
C ASN A 115 -8.83 2.07 14.10
N ALA A 116 -8.45 1.62 12.92
CA ALA A 116 -9.21 1.88 11.69
C ALA A 116 -10.59 1.20 11.69
N SER A 117 -11.49 1.70 10.85
CA SER A 117 -12.73 1.00 10.51
C SER A 117 -12.54 0.18 9.22
N LEU A 118 -12.05 -1.06 9.36
CA LEU A 118 -11.88 -1.95 8.19
C LEU A 118 -13.22 -2.35 7.56
N GLU A 119 -14.30 -2.38 8.34
CA GLU A 119 -15.65 -2.58 7.82
C GLU A 119 -16.08 -1.44 6.88
N GLU A 120 -15.83 -0.19 7.28
CA GLU A 120 -16.13 0.98 6.46
C GLU A 120 -15.25 1.00 5.20
N PHE A 121 -13.97 0.69 5.36
CA PHE A 121 -13.06 0.56 4.22
C PHE A 121 -13.52 -0.51 3.22
N ASN A 122 -14.05 -1.64 3.69
CA ASN A 122 -14.65 -2.65 2.81
C ASN A 122 -15.82 -2.08 2.00
N LYS A 123 -16.76 -1.39 2.65
CA LYS A 123 -17.92 -0.76 1.98
C LYS A 123 -17.47 0.27 0.95
N VAL A 124 -16.62 1.21 1.36
CA VAL A 124 -16.15 2.29 0.48
C VAL A 124 -15.33 1.73 -0.68
N SER A 125 -14.47 0.73 -0.45
CA SER A 125 -13.68 0.11 -1.51
C SER A 125 -14.52 -0.53 -2.60
N LYS A 126 -15.67 -1.11 -2.23
CA LYS A 126 -16.65 -1.63 -3.18
C LYS A 126 -17.40 -0.51 -3.89
N ASN A 127 -17.78 0.55 -3.17
CA ASN A 127 -18.53 1.67 -3.74
C ASN A 127 -17.77 2.41 -4.85
N VAL A 128 -16.45 2.50 -4.74
CA VAL A 128 -15.60 3.23 -5.69
C VAL A 128 -14.99 2.34 -6.79
N GLU A 129 -15.28 1.04 -6.77
CA GLU A 129 -14.77 0.09 -7.75
C GLU A 129 -15.22 0.51 -9.17
N GLY A 130 -14.26 0.67 -10.08
CA GLY A 130 -14.53 1.13 -11.46
C GLY A 130 -14.69 2.65 -11.64
N PHE A 131 -14.66 3.45 -10.58
CA PHE A 131 -14.87 4.92 -10.64
C PHE A 131 -13.61 5.77 -10.48
N SER A 132 -12.41 5.17 -10.52
CA SER A 132 -11.12 5.86 -10.44
C SER A 132 -11.02 6.87 -9.27
N PRO A 133 -11.21 6.43 -8.02
CA PRO A 133 -11.17 7.33 -6.87
C PRO A 133 -9.81 8.00 -6.71
N LYS A 134 -9.79 9.26 -6.24
CA LYS A 134 -8.56 9.86 -5.70
C LYS A 134 -8.10 9.02 -4.49
N PRO A 135 -6.79 8.86 -4.24
CA PRO A 135 -6.27 8.04 -3.13
C PRO A 135 -6.89 8.39 -1.77
N MET A 136 -7.09 9.69 -1.52
CA MET A 136 -7.68 10.20 -0.28
C MET A 136 -9.13 9.74 -0.06
N THR A 137 -9.89 9.50 -1.14
CA THR A 137 -11.28 9.03 -1.04
C THR A 137 -11.36 7.65 -0.38
N LEU A 138 -10.48 6.72 -0.79
CA LEU A 138 -10.38 5.42 -0.15
C LEU A 138 -9.76 5.51 1.24
N LEU A 139 -8.65 6.23 1.35
CA LEU A 139 -7.86 6.33 2.58
C LEU A 139 -8.69 6.86 3.76
N THR A 140 -9.56 7.84 3.52
CA THR A 140 -10.39 8.49 4.56
C THR A 140 -11.42 7.57 5.19
N SER A 141 -11.82 6.49 4.51
CA SER A 141 -12.72 5.48 5.09
C SER A 141 -12.11 4.73 6.30
N LEU A 142 -10.78 4.69 6.40
CA LEU A 142 -10.09 4.14 7.57
C LEU A 142 -10.20 5.03 8.82
N PHE A 143 -10.55 6.31 8.66
CA PHE A 143 -10.62 7.28 9.75
C PHE A 143 -12.04 7.35 10.32
N ARG A 144 -12.18 7.27 11.65
CA ARG A 144 -13.47 7.38 12.34
C ARG A 144 -13.89 8.84 12.60
N VAL A 145 -12.94 9.71 12.92
CA VAL A 145 -13.19 11.11 13.31
C VAL A 145 -12.19 12.05 12.61
N THR A 146 -12.63 13.29 12.34
CA THR A 146 -11.85 14.32 11.63
C THR A 146 -10.52 14.64 12.31
N GLY A 147 -10.47 14.61 13.65
CA GLY A 147 -9.25 14.89 14.43
C GLY A 147 -8.12 13.87 14.23
N MET A 148 -8.45 12.61 13.92
CA MET A 148 -7.44 11.57 13.68
C MET A 148 -6.72 11.77 12.33
N MET A 149 -7.41 12.35 11.34
CA MET A 149 -6.84 12.58 10.02
C MET A 149 -5.84 13.75 10.02
N SER A 150 -6.18 14.85 10.69
CA SER A 150 -5.41 16.09 10.63
C SER A 150 -4.10 16.07 11.43
N GLN A 151 -4.03 15.30 12.51
CA GLN A 151 -2.83 15.27 13.38
C GLN A 151 -1.83 14.19 12.96
N ASN A 152 -2.27 13.01 12.55
CA ASN A 152 -1.36 11.87 12.35
C ASN A 152 -0.93 11.66 10.89
N LEU A 153 -1.85 11.82 9.93
CA LEU A 153 -1.56 11.50 8.53
C LEU A 153 -0.69 12.59 7.86
N ASP A 154 -1.07 13.85 7.99
CA ASP A 154 -0.38 14.98 7.36
C ASP A 154 1.04 15.16 7.91
N LEU A 155 1.20 15.08 9.23
CA LEU A 155 2.53 15.16 9.87
C LEU A 155 3.46 14.06 9.40
N ARG A 156 2.93 12.84 9.21
CA ARG A 156 3.71 11.65 8.87
C ARG A 156 4.04 11.53 7.38
N LEU A 157 3.11 11.91 6.50
CA LEU A 157 3.17 11.65 5.06
C LEU A 157 3.49 12.87 4.19
N LYS A 158 3.41 14.09 4.75
CA LYS A 158 3.67 15.34 4.02
C LYS A 158 2.81 15.44 2.75
N ILE A 159 1.50 15.28 2.93
CA ILE A 159 0.52 15.31 1.83
C ILE A 159 0.34 16.74 1.31
N SER A 160 -0.20 16.87 0.09
CA SER A 160 -0.48 18.19 -0.46
C SER A 160 -1.66 18.87 0.25
N LYS A 161 -1.77 20.20 0.12
CA LYS A 161 -2.92 20.94 0.64
C LYS A 161 -4.25 20.43 0.05
N GLU A 162 -4.29 20.16 -1.25
CA GLU A 162 -5.48 19.59 -1.92
C GLU A 162 -5.87 18.23 -1.34
N GLU A 163 -4.88 17.34 -1.11
CA GLU A 163 -5.12 16.02 -0.52
C GLU A 163 -5.68 16.14 0.90
N LYS A 164 -5.13 17.06 1.69
CA LYS A 164 -5.61 17.36 3.04
C LYS A 164 -7.04 17.90 3.03
N ASP A 165 -7.32 18.92 2.22
CA ASP A 165 -8.63 19.56 2.15
C ASP A 165 -9.70 18.56 1.69
N LEU A 166 -9.38 17.71 0.71
CA LEU A 166 -10.27 16.63 0.25
C LEU A 166 -10.59 15.65 1.38
N GLY A 167 -9.57 15.20 2.12
CA GLY A 167 -9.82 14.22 3.17
C GLY A 167 -10.61 14.80 4.36
N LEU A 168 -10.37 16.06 4.71
CA LEU A 168 -11.16 16.76 5.73
C LEU A 168 -12.62 16.91 5.29
N PHE A 169 -12.84 17.27 4.02
CA PHE A 169 -14.17 17.39 3.44
C PHE A 169 -14.94 16.07 3.52
N ILE A 170 -14.33 14.95 3.11
CA ILE A 170 -15.01 13.64 3.13
C ILE A 170 -15.35 13.23 4.57
N VAL A 171 -14.39 13.28 5.49
CA VAL A 171 -14.64 12.84 6.87
C VAL A 171 -15.69 13.70 7.58
N HIS A 172 -15.74 15.00 7.27
CA HIS A 172 -16.74 15.91 7.82
C HIS A 172 -18.15 15.65 7.28
N ASN A 173 -18.30 15.51 5.96
CA ASN A 173 -19.62 15.53 5.31
C ASN A 173 -20.20 14.14 4.98
N ARG A 174 -19.43 13.05 5.13
CA ARG A 174 -19.89 11.69 4.69
C ARG A 174 -21.16 11.19 5.39
N ASN A 175 -21.50 11.73 6.55
CA ASN A 175 -22.71 11.37 7.30
C ASN A 175 -23.88 12.33 7.05
N ASP A 176 -23.61 13.51 6.47
CA ASP A 176 -24.60 14.57 6.27
C ASP A 176 -25.33 14.45 4.92
N LEU A 177 -24.87 13.52 4.06
CA LEU A 177 -25.39 13.28 2.71
C LEU A 177 -26.31 12.04 2.63
N ILE A 178 -26.81 11.55 3.78
CA ILE A 178 -27.77 10.44 3.88
C ILE A 178 -29.19 10.99 4.07
#